data_AF-A0A9X2VGC4-F1
#
_entry.id   AF-A0A9X2VGC4-F1
#
_cell.length_a   1.000
_cell.length_b   1.000
_cell.length_c   1.000
_cell.angle_alpha   90.00
_cell.angle_beta   90.00
_cell.angle_gamma   90.00
#
_symmetry.space_group_name_H-M   'P 1'
#
loop_
_entity.id
_entity.type
_entity.pdbx_description
1 polymer ?
#
loop_
_entity_poly.entity_id
_entity_poly.type
_entity_poly.pdbx_seq_one_letter_code
_entity_poly.pdbx_strand_id
1 'polypeptide(L)'
;MTERITTAAEVRRLFNVTEASRDRFNNWHSTRPRVAAHALGHAAAVVNAVTSADAEAVFRRDSLEAALSARGQPVLEIDDWRPEFALAHTFHHAVEELGRLPGWAEFRAFCQADEQAVAMVWGPAADLVDRMVGRGVEGSVARAAMRRRIGREYAAFVRSVHVAAALRERGLPALTHPLAEAVFGVDAWAGRVVFVLRDGPHRAEELLFQAMPPFFFERVPGLGKGLPSDRGLDIVVRRLTPAP
;
A
#
# COMPACT_ATOMS: atom_id res chain seq x y z
N MET A 1 18.69 10.60 -14.17
CA MET A 1 17.36 11.05 -13.69
C MET A 1 17.52 11.32 -12.20
N THR A 2 17.19 12.52 -11.73
CA THR A 2 17.28 12.85 -10.30
C THR A 2 16.29 11.98 -9.54
N GLU A 3 16.77 11.28 -8.51
CA GLU A 3 15.93 10.44 -7.66
C GLU A 3 14.86 11.31 -6.99
N ARG A 4 13.59 10.99 -7.24
CA ARG A 4 12.46 11.80 -6.75
C ARG A 4 12.01 11.28 -5.40
N ILE A 5 12.45 11.94 -4.35
CA ILE A 5 11.97 11.72 -2.98
C ILE A 5 10.59 12.36 -2.83
N THR A 6 9.60 11.59 -2.37
CA THR A 6 8.29 12.12 -2.00
C THR A 6 8.15 12.13 -0.48
N THR A 7 7.90 13.30 0.11
CA THR A 7 7.77 13.46 1.57
C THR A 7 6.32 13.59 2.02
N ALA A 8 6.07 13.32 3.29
CA ALA A 8 4.76 13.55 3.91
C ALA A 8 4.27 15.00 3.80
N ALA A 9 5.18 15.98 3.82
CA ALA A 9 4.84 17.39 3.64
C ALA A 9 4.25 17.67 2.25
N GLU A 10 4.80 17.05 1.20
CA GLU A 10 4.30 17.19 -0.16
C GLU A 10 2.94 16.50 -0.33
N VAL A 11 2.77 15.32 0.25
CA VAL A 11 1.49 14.59 0.27
C VAL A 11 0.41 15.42 0.94
N ARG A 12 0.70 16.00 2.12
CA ARG A 12 -0.23 16.90 2.82
C ARG A 12 -0.57 18.11 1.98
N ARG A 13 0.43 18.77 1.39
CA ARG A 13 0.19 19.93 0.52
C ARG A 13 -0.74 19.59 -0.65
N LEU A 14 -0.64 18.39 -1.22
CA LEU A 14 -1.45 17.97 -2.35
C LEU A 14 -2.88 17.57 -1.95
N PHE A 15 -3.03 16.70 -0.94
CA PHE A 15 -4.33 16.07 -0.62
C PHE A 15 -5.08 16.72 0.53
N ASN A 16 -4.42 17.50 1.38
CA ASN A 16 -5.04 18.16 2.54
C ASN A 16 -5.73 19.50 2.17
N VAL A 17 -6.48 19.50 1.07
CA VAL A 17 -6.95 20.71 0.38
C VAL A 17 -8.45 20.99 0.54
N THR A 18 -9.25 20.03 1.00
CA THR A 18 -10.68 20.20 1.30
C THR A 18 -10.91 20.23 2.82
N GLU A 19 -12.09 20.65 3.26
CA GLU A 19 -12.48 20.52 4.68
C GLU A 19 -12.51 19.06 5.12
N ALA A 20 -13.16 18.20 4.33
CA ALA A 20 -13.25 16.76 4.60
C ALA A 20 -11.86 16.09 4.72
N SER A 21 -10.91 16.43 3.85
CA SER A 21 -9.56 15.83 3.92
C SER A 21 -8.74 16.36 5.10
N ARG A 22 -8.94 17.62 5.51
CA ARG A 22 -8.35 18.20 6.74
C ARG A 22 -8.90 17.58 8.00
N ASP A 23 -10.21 17.43 8.10
CA ASP A 23 -10.83 16.79 9.25
C ASP A 23 -10.38 15.34 9.38
N ARG A 24 -10.31 14.63 8.24
CA ARG A 24 -9.78 13.27 8.17
C ARG A 24 -8.34 13.19 8.68
N PHE A 25 -7.46 14.08 8.19
CA PHE A 25 -6.06 14.14 8.62
C PHE A 25 -5.93 14.49 10.10
N ASN A 26 -6.62 15.53 10.57
CA ASN A 26 -6.55 16.01 11.95
C ASN A 26 -7.02 14.95 12.94
N ASN A 27 -8.15 14.29 12.65
CA ASN A 27 -8.67 13.20 13.47
C ASN A 27 -7.71 11.99 13.49
N TRP A 28 -7.18 11.60 12.34
CA TRP A 28 -6.19 10.52 12.29
C TRP A 28 -4.91 10.87 13.07
N HIS A 29 -4.42 12.10 12.92
CA HIS A 29 -3.20 12.58 13.57
C HIS A 29 -3.35 12.65 15.09
N SER A 30 -4.48 13.17 15.60
CA SER A 30 -4.72 13.30 17.04
C SER A 30 -4.95 11.96 17.73
N THR A 31 -5.64 11.02 17.07
CA THR A 31 -5.98 9.71 17.64
C THR A 31 -4.86 8.68 17.55
N ARG A 32 -3.83 8.92 16.74
CA ARG A 32 -2.72 7.98 16.49
C ARG A 32 -1.35 8.66 16.48
N PRO A 33 -0.92 9.31 17.58
CA PRO A 33 0.28 10.13 17.58
C PRO A 33 1.56 9.36 17.19
N ARG A 34 1.70 8.10 17.61
CA ARG A 34 2.84 7.25 17.25
C ARG A 34 2.86 6.91 15.76
N VAL A 35 1.73 6.50 15.20
CA VAL A 35 1.58 6.21 13.76
C VAL A 35 1.80 7.48 12.94
N ALA A 36 1.26 8.61 13.40
CA ALA A 36 1.40 9.89 12.75
C ALA A 36 2.86 10.33 12.70
N ALA A 37 3.61 10.24 13.80
CA ALA A 37 5.03 10.56 13.83
C ALA A 37 5.82 9.74 12.80
N HIS A 38 5.59 8.42 12.74
CA HIS A 38 6.26 7.55 11.78
C HIS A 38 5.89 7.90 10.32
N ALA A 39 4.60 8.02 10.00
CA ALA A 39 4.15 8.32 8.64
C ALA A 39 4.55 9.74 8.16
N LEU A 40 4.67 10.70 9.08
CA LEU A 40 5.15 12.06 8.78
C LEU A 40 6.67 12.13 8.60
N GLY A 41 7.43 11.23 9.25
CA GLY A 41 8.88 11.10 9.07
C GLY A 41 9.28 10.31 7.84
N HIS A 42 8.33 9.64 7.18
CA HIS A 42 8.61 8.79 6.03
C HIS A 42 8.97 9.60 4.77
N ALA A 43 9.97 9.11 4.04
CA ALA A 43 10.38 9.62 2.74
C ALA A 43 10.33 8.45 1.74
N ALA A 44 9.42 8.55 0.76
CA ALA A 44 9.25 7.53 -0.26
C ALA A 44 10.23 7.80 -1.42
N ALA A 45 11.43 7.25 -1.31
CA ALA A 45 12.48 7.38 -2.32
C ALA A 45 12.61 6.06 -3.10
N VAL A 46 12.95 4.99 -2.40
CA VAL A 46 13.21 3.66 -2.97
C VAL A 46 11.96 3.12 -3.64
N VAL A 47 10.80 3.18 -2.98
CA VAL A 47 9.54 2.68 -3.55
C VAL A 47 9.16 3.38 -4.87
N ASN A 48 9.52 4.66 -5.01
CA ASN A 48 9.26 5.44 -6.22
C ASN A 48 10.36 5.23 -7.29
N ALA A 49 11.49 4.63 -6.92
CA ALA A 49 12.55 4.20 -7.84
C ALA A 49 12.39 2.75 -8.34
N VAL A 50 11.54 1.93 -7.70
CA VAL A 50 11.24 0.56 -8.16
C VAL A 50 10.74 0.56 -9.61
N THR A 51 11.26 -0.37 -10.42
CA THR A 51 10.84 -0.61 -11.80
C THR A 51 9.65 -1.56 -11.88
N SER A 52 8.92 -1.52 -13.00
CA SER A 52 7.79 -2.43 -13.21
C SER A 52 8.25 -3.90 -13.26
N ALA A 53 9.44 -4.14 -13.83
CA ALA A 53 10.08 -5.45 -13.93
C ALA A 53 10.47 -6.02 -12.56
N ASP A 54 11.04 -5.21 -11.66
CA ASP A 54 11.36 -5.64 -10.30
C ASP A 54 10.10 -6.03 -9.51
N ALA A 55 9.07 -5.19 -9.60
CA ALA A 55 7.79 -5.45 -8.95
C ALA A 55 7.10 -6.70 -9.51
N GLU A 56 7.17 -6.90 -10.83
CA GLU A 56 6.65 -8.11 -11.47
C GLU A 56 7.43 -9.37 -11.06
N ALA A 57 8.76 -9.30 -10.99
CA ALA A 57 9.59 -10.41 -10.53
C ALA A 57 9.25 -10.80 -9.09
N VAL A 58 9.03 -9.83 -8.19
CA VAL A 58 8.56 -10.08 -6.83
C VAL A 58 7.15 -10.70 -6.83
N PHE A 59 6.24 -10.18 -7.66
CA PHE A 59 4.86 -10.66 -7.73
C PHE A 59 4.76 -12.11 -8.21
N ARG A 60 5.58 -12.49 -9.20
CA ARG A 60 5.58 -13.82 -9.82
C ARG A 60 6.33 -14.89 -9.01
N ARG A 61 7.07 -14.53 -7.95
CA ARG A 61 7.82 -15.51 -7.13
C ARG A 61 6.87 -16.38 -6.29
N ASP A 62 7.10 -17.69 -6.32
CA ASP A 62 6.33 -18.75 -5.65
C ASP A 62 5.98 -18.47 -4.18
N SER A 63 6.83 -17.75 -3.47
CA SER A 63 6.63 -17.42 -2.06
C SER A 63 5.36 -16.60 -1.78
N LEU A 64 4.94 -15.73 -2.72
CA LEU A 64 3.73 -14.93 -2.55
C LEU A 64 2.47 -15.77 -2.82
N GLU A 65 2.50 -16.60 -3.85
CA GLU A 65 1.42 -17.54 -4.14
C GLU A 65 1.18 -18.50 -2.97
N ALA A 66 2.24 -19.04 -2.37
CA ALA A 66 2.13 -19.89 -1.19
C ALA A 66 1.45 -19.20 -0.01
N ALA A 67 1.62 -17.88 0.15
CA ALA A 67 0.94 -17.10 1.18
C ALA A 67 -0.56 -16.94 0.90
N LEU A 68 -0.91 -16.73 -0.37
CA LEU A 68 -2.29 -16.54 -0.82
C LEU A 68 -3.08 -17.86 -0.85
N SER A 69 -2.40 -18.95 -1.21
CA SER A 69 -2.96 -20.30 -1.35
C SER A 69 -2.96 -21.10 -0.04
N ALA A 70 -2.54 -20.50 1.08
CA ALA A 70 -2.60 -21.12 2.40
C ALA A 70 -4.05 -21.49 2.75
N ARG A 71 -4.40 -22.77 2.51
CA ARG A 71 -5.69 -23.36 2.85
C ARG A 71 -5.86 -23.35 4.37
N GLY A 72 -7.03 -22.92 4.82
CA GLY A 72 -7.39 -22.91 6.23
C GLY A 72 -8.74 -22.24 6.40
N GLN A 73 -9.51 -22.68 7.38
CA GLN A 73 -10.79 -22.06 7.71
C GLN A 73 -10.59 -20.55 7.94
N PRO A 74 -11.53 -19.70 7.47
CA PRO A 74 -11.49 -18.29 7.79
C PRO A 74 -11.55 -18.10 9.31
N VAL A 75 -10.71 -17.22 9.83
CA VAL A 75 -10.75 -16.80 11.23
C VAL A 75 -11.12 -15.33 11.17
N LEU A 76 -12.41 -15.04 11.34
CA LEU A 76 -12.98 -13.73 11.02
C LEU A 76 -12.25 -12.59 11.72
N GLU A 77 -11.88 -12.74 12.99
CA GLU A 77 -11.13 -11.73 13.73
C GLU A 77 -9.75 -11.43 13.13
N ILE A 78 -9.10 -12.42 12.52
CA ILE A 78 -7.83 -12.23 11.80
C ILE A 78 -8.08 -11.62 10.42
N ASP A 79 -9.13 -12.07 9.72
CA ASP A 79 -9.48 -11.55 8.40
C ASP A 79 -9.91 -10.06 8.48
N ASP A 80 -10.59 -9.65 9.55
CA ASP A 80 -11.02 -8.27 9.85
C ASP A 80 -10.00 -7.47 10.66
N TRP A 81 -8.84 -8.06 10.97
CA TRP A 81 -7.83 -7.40 11.80
C TRP A 81 -7.33 -6.10 11.15
N ARG A 82 -7.31 -5.04 11.97
CA ARG A 82 -6.83 -3.70 11.64
C ARG A 82 -5.77 -3.30 12.67
N PRO A 83 -4.47 -3.51 12.40
CA PRO A 83 -3.41 -3.05 13.29
C PRO A 83 -3.43 -1.52 13.45
N GLU A 84 -2.77 -1.04 14.52
CA GLU A 84 -2.62 0.39 14.78
C GLU A 84 -1.92 1.09 13.59
N PHE A 85 -0.78 0.52 13.17
CA PHE A 85 -0.13 0.84 11.92
C PHE A 85 -0.82 0.11 10.77
N ALA A 86 -1.35 0.84 9.79
CA ALA A 86 -1.80 0.23 8.54
C ALA A 86 -0.63 -0.55 7.89
N LEU A 87 -0.92 -1.72 7.33
CA LEU A 87 0.10 -2.62 6.76
C LEU A 87 0.95 -1.94 5.67
N ALA A 88 0.37 -0.99 4.93
CA ALA A 88 1.07 -0.16 3.97
C ALA A 88 2.29 0.57 4.58
N HIS A 89 2.19 1.06 5.83
CA HIS A 89 3.35 1.68 6.50
C HIS A 89 4.49 0.68 6.65
N THR A 90 4.21 -0.56 7.08
CA THR A 90 5.24 -1.58 7.27
C THR A 90 5.86 -1.99 5.92
N PHE A 91 5.05 -2.07 4.87
CA PHE A 91 5.56 -2.41 3.53
C PHE A 91 6.48 -1.31 2.99
N HIS A 92 6.05 -0.06 3.07
CA HIS A 92 6.88 1.08 2.69
C HIS A 92 8.15 1.15 3.53
N HIS A 93 8.06 1.00 4.86
CA HIS A 93 9.23 0.93 5.74
C HIS A 93 10.22 -0.14 5.30
N ALA A 94 9.75 -1.36 5.04
CA ALA A 94 10.61 -2.45 4.58
C ALA A 94 11.29 -2.15 3.23
N VAL A 95 10.61 -1.50 2.29
CA VAL A 95 11.19 -1.14 0.99
C VAL A 95 12.30 -0.11 1.15
N GLU A 96 12.06 0.94 1.95
CA GLU A 96 13.05 1.99 2.16
C GLU A 96 14.26 1.48 2.95
N GLU A 97 14.06 0.71 4.03
CA GLU A 97 15.17 0.15 4.85
C GLU A 97 16.02 -0.87 4.09
N LEU A 98 15.39 -1.71 3.26
CA LEU A 98 16.13 -2.71 2.48
C LEU A 98 16.74 -2.13 1.19
N GLY A 99 16.41 -0.90 0.82
CA GLY A 99 16.86 -0.27 -0.42
C GLY A 99 16.32 -0.93 -1.70
N ARG A 100 15.30 -1.79 -1.58
CA ARG A 100 14.64 -2.48 -2.71
C ARG A 100 13.31 -3.10 -2.28
N LEU A 101 12.51 -3.51 -3.26
CA LEU A 101 11.28 -4.28 -3.00
C LEU A 101 11.62 -5.73 -2.59
N PRO A 102 11.31 -6.17 -1.34
CA PRO A 102 11.66 -7.51 -0.91
C PRO A 102 10.74 -8.60 -1.51
N GLY A 103 11.20 -9.84 -1.51
CA GLY A 103 10.31 -10.99 -1.70
C GLY A 103 9.43 -11.23 -0.46
N TRP A 104 8.38 -12.06 -0.56
CA TRP A 104 7.51 -12.34 0.60
C TRP A 104 8.26 -13.00 1.77
N ALA A 105 9.11 -13.99 1.50
CA ALA A 105 9.88 -14.66 2.55
C ALA A 105 10.85 -13.69 3.26
N GLU A 106 11.48 -12.81 2.49
CA GLU A 106 12.37 -11.78 2.99
C GLU A 106 11.63 -10.72 3.81
N PHE A 107 10.49 -10.21 3.32
CA PHE A 107 9.65 -9.28 4.06
C PHE A 107 9.24 -9.85 5.42
N ARG A 108 8.91 -11.15 5.49
CA ARG A 108 8.60 -11.83 6.76
C ARG A 108 9.81 -11.93 7.69
N ALA A 109 11.00 -12.18 7.15
CA ALA A 109 12.23 -12.21 7.94
C ALA A 109 12.58 -10.81 8.46
N PHE A 110 12.42 -9.77 7.63
CA PHE A 110 12.57 -8.38 8.03
C PHE A 110 11.61 -8.01 9.17
N CYS A 111 10.32 -8.34 9.06
CA CYS A 111 9.35 -8.10 10.12
C CYS A 111 9.70 -8.76 11.47
N GLN A 112 10.51 -9.81 11.48
CA GLN A 112 10.96 -10.50 12.69
C GLN A 112 12.22 -9.88 13.30
N ALA A 113 13.06 -9.26 12.47
CA ALA A 113 14.39 -8.82 12.86
C ALA A 113 14.48 -7.32 13.11
N ASP A 114 13.73 -6.51 12.36
CA ASP A 114 13.72 -5.05 12.49
C ASP A 114 12.82 -4.61 13.65
N GLU A 115 13.36 -3.83 14.58
CA GLU A 115 12.66 -3.41 15.81
C GLU A 115 11.37 -2.63 15.49
N GLN A 116 11.45 -1.73 14.51
CA GLN A 116 10.31 -0.90 14.11
C GLN A 116 9.22 -1.77 13.43
N ALA A 117 9.60 -2.66 12.52
CA ALA A 117 8.65 -3.59 11.90
C ALA A 117 8.04 -4.57 12.91
N VAL A 118 8.80 -4.99 13.93
CA VAL A 118 8.30 -5.81 15.03
C VAL A 118 7.18 -5.09 15.77
N ALA A 119 7.40 -3.83 16.13
CA ALA A 119 6.41 -3.01 16.81
C ALA A 119 5.18 -2.70 15.93
N MET A 120 5.37 -2.51 14.62
CA MET A 120 4.28 -2.14 13.71
C MET A 120 3.35 -3.30 13.36
N VAL A 121 3.89 -4.50 13.12
CA VAL A 121 3.10 -5.64 12.61
C VAL A 121 3.39 -6.96 13.29
N TRP A 122 4.64 -7.35 13.52
CA TRP A 122 4.95 -8.73 13.92
C TRP A 122 4.46 -9.05 15.33
N GLY A 123 4.77 -8.21 16.31
CA GLY A 123 4.29 -8.34 17.68
C GLY A 123 2.75 -8.34 17.73
N PRO A 124 2.08 -7.30 17.21
CA PRO A 124 0.61 -7.24 17.17
C PRO A 124 -0.06 -8.44 16.47
N ALA A 125 0.58 -8.99 15.42
CA ALA A 125 0.09 -10.18 14.73
C ALA A 125 0.26 -11.45 15.58
N ALA A 126 1.41 -11.62 16.23
CA ALA A 126 1.67 -12.73 17.15
C ALA A 126 0.69 -12.71 18.32
N ASP A 127 0.47 -11.53 18.93
CA ASP A 127 -0.49 -11.36 20.02
C ASP A 127 -1.91 -11.76 19.60
N LEU A 128 -2.34 -11.38 18.38
CA LEU A 128 -3.66 -11.78 17.89
C LEU A 128 -3.74 -13.29 17.65
N VAL A 129 -2.69 -13.90 17.09
CA VAL A 129 -2.62 -15.36 16.91
C VAL A 129 -2.73 -16.07 18.26
N ASP A 130 -1.97 -15.64 19.27
CA ASP A 130 -1.98 -16.25 20.60
C ASP A 130 -3.33 -16.08 21.29
N ARG A 131 -3.98 -14.92 21.13
CA ARG A 131 -5.38 -14.72 21.59
C ARG A 131 -6.36 -15.68 20.93
N MET A 132 -6.24 -15.94 19.64
CA MET A 132 -7.11 -16.89 18.94
C MET A 132 -6.86 -18.33 19.40
N VAL A 133 -5.59 -18.68 19.64
CA VAL A 133 -5.22 -19.99 20.22
C VAL A 133 -5.80 -20.16 21.62
N GLY A 134 -5.71 -19.14 22.48
CA GLY A 134 -6.34 -19.15 23.80
C GLY A 134 -7.87 -19.28 23.77
N ARG A 135 -8.51 -18.93 22.64
CA ARG A 135 -9.95 -19.13 22.39
C ARG A 135 -10.30 -20.47 21.73
N GLY A 136 -9.33 -21.37 21.57
CA GLY A 136 -9.52 -22.71 21.04
C GLY A 136 -9.33 -22.86 19.53
N VAL A 137 -8.89 -21.82 18.81
CA VAL A 137 -8.48 -21.95 17.41
C VAL A 137 -7.16 -22.73 17.35
N GLU A 138 -7.08 -23.73 16.47
CA GLU A 138 -5.82 -24.46 16.28
C GLU A 138 -4.69 -23.50 15.86
N GLY A 139 -3.54 -23.55 16.54
CA GLY A 139 -2.45 -22.59 16.29
C GLY A 139 -1.90 -22.61 14.87
N SER A 140 -1.93 -23.76 14.19
CA SER A 140 -1.56 -23.85 12.77
C SER A 140 -2.52 -23.05 11.88
N VAL A 141 -3.84 -23.12 12.17
CA VAL A 141 -4.91 -22.42 11.46
C VAL A 141 -4.83 -20.92 11.71
N ALA A 142 -4.67 -20.47 12.97
CA ALA A 142 -4.53 -19.05 13.29
C ALA A 142 -3.31 -18.42 12.59
N ARG A 143 -2.15 -19.10 12.61
CA ARG A 143 -0.94 -18.64 11.90
C ARG A 143 -1.12 -18.62 10.39
N ALA A 144 -1.80 -19.61 9.81
CA ALA A 144 -2.08 -19.65 8.38
C ALA A 144 -3.04 -18.52 7.96
N ALA A 145 -4.09 -18.26 8.74
CA ALA A 145 -5.01 -17.15 8.52
C ALA A 145 -4.28 -15.80 8.58
N MET A 146 -3.41 -15.59 9.58
CA MET A 146 -2.64 -14.35 9.72
C MET A 146 -1.66 -14.15 8.56
N ARG A 147 -0.95 -15.22 8.17
CA ARG A 147 -0.05 -15.20 7.01
C ARG A 147 -0.80 -14.84 5.73
N ARG A 148 -1.97 -15.43 5.51
CA ARG A 148 -2.83 -15.15 4.36
C ARG A 148 -3.33 -13.72 4.38
N ARG A 149 -3.77 -13.21 5.54
CA ARG A 149 -4.24 -11.83 5.73
C ARG A 149 -3.18 -10.81 5.30
N ILE A 150 -1.97 -10.92 5.85
CA ILE A 150 -0.85 -10.01 5.54
C ILE A 150 -0.38 -10.23 4.11
N GLY A 151 -0.30 -11.49 3.64
CA GLY A 151 0.13 -11.83 2.28
C GLY A 151 -0.79 -11.25 1.20
N ARG A 152 -2.11 -11.21 1.41
CA ARG A 152 -3.06 -10.56 0.49
C ARG A 152 -2.79 -9.06 0.35
N GLU A 153 -2.52 -8.39 1.47
CA GLU A 153 -2.22 -6.95 1.48
C GLU A 153 -0.86 -6.67 0.87
N TYR A 154 0.14 -7.52 1.13
CA TYR A 154 1.45 -7.43 0.49
C TYR A 154 1.35 -7.60 -1.03
N ALA A 155 0.56 -8.57 -1.50
CA ALA A 155 0.30 -8.74 -2.92
C ALA A 155 -0.39 -7.51 -3.53
N ALA A 156 -1.34 -6.90 -2.83
CA ALA A 156 -1.98 -5.66 -3.27
C ALA A 156 -0.98 -4.49 -3.34
N PHE A 157 -0.11 -4.34 -2.35
CA PHE A 157 0.96 -3.35 -2.35
C PHE A 157 1.92 -3.53 -3.53
N VAL A 158 2.42 -4.75 -3.78
CA VAL A 158 3.31 -5.05 -4.92
C VAL A 158 2.64 -4.72 -6.25
N ARG A 159 1.34 -5.02 -6.41
CA ARG A 159 0.59 -4.61 -7.60
C ARG A 159 0.53 -3.09 -7.75
N SER A 160 0.28 -2.35 -6.66
CA SER A 160 0.25 -0.89 -6.68
C SER A 160 1.61 -0.30 -7.09
N VAL A 161 2.71 -0.83 -6.54
CA VAL A 161 4.08 -0.42 -6.91
C VAL A 161 4.36 -0.72 -8.38
N HIS A 162 3.99 -1.90 -8.87
CA HIS A 162 4.13 -2.25 -10.28
C HIS A 162 3.38 -1.27 -11.19
N VAL A 163 2.11 -0.97 -10.89
CA VAL A 163 1.31 -0.02 -11.69
C VAL A 163 1.96 1.35 -11.71
N ALA A 164 2.35 1.88 -10.54
CA ALA A 164 3.00 3.19 -10.46
C ALA A 164 4.31 3.21 -11.27
N ALA A 165 5.14 2.18 -11.15
CA ALA A 165 6.37 2.05 -11.92
C ALA A 165 6.13 1.97 -13.43
N ALA A 166 5.17 1.14 -13.86
CA ALA A 166 4.87 0.96 -15.27
C ALA A 166 4.28 2.21 -15.93
N LEU A 167 3.53 3.03 -15.16
CA LEU A 167 3.06 4.35 -15.60
C LEU A 167 4.22 5.36 -15.71
N ARG A 168 5.16 5.36 -14.74
CA ARG A 168 6.39 6.19 -14.79
C ARG A 168 7.22 5.91 -16.03
N GLU A 169 7.45 4.65 -16.32
CA GLU A 169 8.21 4.20 -17.50
C GLU A 169 7.55 4.63 -18.82
N ARG A 170 6.24 4.89 -18.81
CA ARG A 170 5.47 5.41 -19.95
C ARG A 170 5.30 6.93 -19.95
N GLY A 171 6.04 7.63 -19.08
CA GLY A 171 6.05 9.10 -19.04
C GLY A 171 5.01 9.75 -18.13
N LEU A 172 4.17 8.97 -17.42
CA LEU A 172 3.30 9.51 -16.38
C LEU A 172 4.00 9.43 -15.03
N PRO A 173 4.37 10.55 -14.37
CA PRO A 173 5.19 10.54 -13.15
C PRO A 173 4.38 10.11 -11.92
N ALA A 174 3.93 8.85 -11.90
CA ALA A 174 3.12 8.26 -10.85
C ALA A 174 3.94 8.02 -9.57
N LEU A 175 3.39 8.41 -8.43
CA LEU A 175 4.02 8.36 -7.11
C LEU A 175 3.17 7.55 -6.13
N THR A 176 3.82 7.05 -5.09
CA THR A 176 3.20 6.36 -3.96
C THR A 176 3.77 6.90 -2.66
N HIS A 177 3.00 6.84 -1.57
CA HIS A 177 3.44 7.23 -0.22
C HIS A 177 2.49 6.67 0.83
N PRO A 178 2.97 6.16 1.98
CA PRO A 178 2.11 5.49 2.96
C PRO A 178 1.08 6.44 3.59
N LEU A 179 1.42 7.71 3.81
CA LEU A 179 0.44 8.73 4.27
C LEU A 179 -0.71 8.92 3.27
N ALA A 180 -0.44 8.88 1.96
CA ALA A 180 -1.46 9.03 0.93
C ALA A 180 -2.46 7.86 1.00
N GLU A 181 -1.95 6.63 1.13
CA GLU A 181 -2.77 5.43 1.24
C GLU A 181 -3.56 5.39 2.55
N ALA A 182 -2.89 5.58 3.69
CA ALA A 182 -3.49 5.36 5.01
C ALA A 182 -4.51 6.45 5.40
N VAL A 183 -4.29 7.70 5.01
CA VAL A 183 -5.11 8.84 5.43
C VAL A 183 -6.11 9.23 4.35
N PHE A 184 -5.63 9.36 3.11
CA PHE A 184 -6.41 9.90 2.00
C PHE A 184 -6.97 8.82 1.07
N GLY A 185 -6.63 7.54 1.28
CA GLY A 185 -7.12 6.43 0.45
C GLY A 185 -6.59 6.48 -0.99
N VAL A 186 -5.41 7.06 -1.19
CA VAL A 186 -4.76 7.20 -2.50
C VAL A 186 -3.62 6.18 -2.60
N ASP A 187 -3.81 5.13 -3.41
CA ASP A 187 -2.78 4.11 -3.65
C ASP A 187 -1.60 4.68 -4.47
N ALA A 188 -1.91 5.43 -5.54
CA ALA A 188 -0.93 6.08 -6.40
C ALA A 188 -1.53 7.33 -7.06
N TRP A 189 -0.69 8.29 -7.47
CA TRP A 189 -1.13 9.50 -8.17
C TRP A 189 -0.08 10.10 -9.11
N ALA A 190 -0.51 10.87 -10.12
CA ALA A 190 0.35 11.73 -10.94
C ALA A 190 -0.27 13.13 -11.01
N GLY A 191 0.37 14.12 -10.39
CA GLY A 191 -0.20 15.46 -10.27
C GLY A 191 -1.53 15.44 -9.51
N ARG A 192 -2.64 15.84 -10.15
CA ARG A 192 -4.00 15.75 -9.59
C ARG A 192 -4.83 14.60 -10.17
N VAL A 193 -4.17 13.60 -10.76
CA VAL A 193 -4.81 12.34 -11.18
C VAL A 193 -4.52 11.29 -10.12
N VAL A 194 -5.56 10.76 -9.49
CA VAL A 194 -5.51 9.63 -8.55
C VAL A 194 -5.80 8.35 -9.31
N PHE A 195 -4.92 7.36 -9.19
CA PHE A 195 -5.14 6.05 -9.78
C PHE A 195 -5.87 5.16 -8.78
N VAL A 196 -7.03 4.66 -9.20
CA VAL A 196 -7.86 3.75 -8.40
C VAL A 196 -7.44 2.32 -8.72
N LEU A 197 -6.75 1.67 -7.77
CA LEU A 197 -6.12 0.37 -7.99
C LEU A 197 -6.85 -0.81 -7.31
N ARG A 198 -7.79 -0.52 -6.42
CA ARG A 198 -8.53 -1.54 -5.67
C ARG A 198 -10.02 -1.37 -5.92
N ASP A 199 -10.73 -2.49 -6.00
CA ASP A 199 -12.18 -2.51 -6.00
C ASP A 199 -12.70 -2.21 -4.58
N GLY A 200 -13.58 -1.23 -4.47
CA GLY A 200 -14.14 -0.78 -3.20
C GLY A 200 -14.74 0.63 -3.29
N PRO A 201 -15.38 1.13 -2.22
CA PRO A 201 -15.83 2.51 -2.17
C PRO A 201 -14.63 3.48 -2.28
N HIS A 202 -14.71 4.45 -3.19
CA HIS A 202 -13.64 5.42 -3.49
C HIS A 202 -13.51 6.47 -2.40
N ARG A 203 -12.85 6.10 -1.30
CA ARG A 203 -12.65 6.98 -0.15
C ARG A 203 -11.90 8.27 -0.53
N ALA A 204 -10.98 8.21 -1.49
CA ALA A 204 -10.28 9.41 -1.96
C ALA A 204 -11.23 10.37 -2.70
N GLU A 205 -12.19 9.87 -3.47
CA GLU A 205 -13.15 10.68 -4.20
C GLU A 205 -14.05 11.47 -3.25
N GLU A 206 -14.59 10.80 -2.23
CA GLU A 206 -15.37 11.43 -1.16
C GLU A 206 -14.60 12.55 -0.42
N LEU A 207 -13.29 12.38 -0.23
CA LEU A 207 -12.46 13.38 0.44
C LEU A 207 -12.09 14.56 -0.48
N LEU A 208 -11.98 14.34 -1.79
CA LEU A 208 -11.33 15.27 -2.70
C LEU A 208 -12.26 15.87 -3.77
N PHE A 209 -13.53 15.47 -3.85
CA PHE A 209 -14.45 15.93 -4.91
C PHE A 209 -14.67 17.45 -4.94
N GLN A 210 -14.51 18.14 -3.80
CA GLN A 210 -14.65 19.61 -3.69
C GLN A 210 -13.33 20.37 -3.87
N ALA A 211 -12.23 19.66 -4.17
CA ALA A 211 -10.93 20.32 -4.28
C ALA A 211 -10.89 21.27 -5.49
N MET A 212 -10.22 22.41 -5.32
CA MET A 212 -9.97 23.37 -6.39
C MET A 212 -8.46 23.62 -6.53
N PRO A 213 -7.83 23.33 -7.69
CA PRO A 213 -8.40 22.68 -8.88
C PRO A 213 -8.94 21.26 -8.61
N PRO A 214 -9.81 20.69 -9.45
CA PRO A 214 -10.34 19.35 -9.21
C PRO A 214 -9.26 18.26 -9.27
N PHE A 215 -9.53 17.13 -8.61
CA PHE A 215 -8.83 15.87 -8.85
C PHE A 215 -9.58 15.06 -9.91
N PHE A 216 -8.84 14.26 -10.68
CA PHE A 216 -9.38 13.26 -11.59
C PHE A 216 -9.09 11.86 -11.06
N PHE A 217 -10.04 10.94 -11.23
CA PHE A 217 -9.92 9.57 -10.74
C PHE A 217 -9.89 8.61 -11.92
N GLU A 218 -8.74 7.98 -12.14
CA GLU A 218 -8.55 7.05 -13.25
C GLU A 218 -8.48 5.62 -12.73
N ARG A 219 -9.40 4.77 -13.19
CA ARG A 219 -9.37 3.34 -12.89
C ARG A 219 -8.43 2.63 -13.84
N VAL A 220 -7.47 1.90 -13.27
CA VAL A 220 -6.53 1.09 -14.06
C VAL A 220 -7.17 -0.27 -14.37
N PRO A 221 -7.32 -0.66 -15.65
CA PRO A 221 -7.96 -1.93 -16.01
C PRO A 221 -7.15 -3.16 -15.54
N GLY A 222 -7.84 -4.25 -15.19
CA GLY A 222 -7.22 -5.57 -15.02
C GLY A 222 -6.74 -5.94 -13.61
N LEU A 223 -7.06 -5.15 -12.58
CA LEU A 223 -6.49 -5.32 -11.23
C LEU A 223 -7.13 -6.40 -10.34
N GLY A 224 -8.11 -7.16 -10.85
CA GLY A 224 -8.90 -8.09 -10.04
C GLY A 224 -8.12 -9.30 -9.47
N LYS A 225 -7.12 -9.83 -10.19
CA LYS A 225 -6.36 -11.03 -9.75
C LYS A 225 -4.87 -11.05 -10.15
N GLY A 226 -4.39 -10.08 -10.91
CA GLY A 226 -3.03 -10.10 -11.45
C GLY A 226 -2.50 -8.69 -11.72
N LEU A 227 -1.38 -8.64 -12.41
CA LEU A 227 -0.83 -7.38 -12.93
C LEU A 227 -1.67 -6.91 -14.13
N PRO A 228 -1.84 -5.59 -14.31
CA PRO A 228 -2.50 -5.06 -15.49
C PRO A 228 -1.69 -5.44 -16.76
N SER A 229 -2.37 -5.53 -17.90
CA SER A 229 -1.68 -5.71 -19.17
C SER A 229 -1.08 -4.40 -19.67
N ASP A 230 0.01 -4.50 -20.45
CA ASP A 230 0.64 -3.34 -21.09
C ASP A 230 -0.38 -2.52 -21.88
N ARG A 231 -1.24 -3.18 -22.67
CA ARG A 231 -2.31 -2.52 -23.43
C ARG A 231 -3.25 -1.72 -22.52
N GLY A 232 -3.57 -2.23 -21.32
CA GLY A 232 -4.40 -1.53 -20.36
C GLY A 232 -3.75 -0.25 -19.84
N LEU A 233 -2.44 -0.32 -19.54
CA LEU A 233 -1.64 0.82 -19.11
C LEU A 233 -1.45 1.86 -20.23
N ASP A 234 -1.21 1.43 -21.46
CA ASP A 234 -1.06 2.31 -22.62
C ASP A 234 -2.35 3.11 -22.88
N ILE A 235 -3.50 2.47 -22.70
CA ILE A 235 -4.81 3.15 -22.80
C ILE A 235 -4.92 4.26 -21.75
N VAL A 236 -4.50 3.99 -20.50
CA VAL A 236 -4.50 5.00 -19.42
C VAL A 236 -3.58 6.16 -19.78
N VAL A 237 -2.35 5.88 -20.21
CA VAL A 237 -1.36 6.90 -20.59
C VAL A 237 -1.86 7.78 -21.72
N ARG A 238 -2.43 7.18 -22.77
CA ARG A 238 -2.97 7.91 -23.92
C ARG A 238 -4.15 8.82 -23.56
N ARG A 239 -4.97 8.46 -22.56
CA ARG A 239 -6.08 9.34 -22.10
C ARG A 239 -5.57 10.54 -21.32
N LEU A 240 -4.50 10.36 -20.55
CA LEU A 240 -3.98 11.38 -19.64
C LEU A 240 -2.89 12.25 -20.27
N THR A 241 -2.31 11.82 -21.38
CA THR A 241 -1.32 12.58 -22.14
C THR A 241 -2.01 13.13 -23.40
N PRO A 242 -2.18 14.46 -23.53
CA PRO A 242 -2.73 15.05 -24.75
C PRO A 242 -1.90 14.62 -25.96
N ALA A 243 -2.56 14.36 -27.09
CA ALA A 243 -1.83 14.24 -28.35
C ALA A 243 -1.09 15.56 -28.60
N PRO A 244 0.19 15.51 -29.03
CA PRO A 244 0.96 16.70 -29.35
C PRO A 244 0.32 17.53 -30.46
#